data_AF-A0A9J7HG72-F1
#
_entry.id   AF-A0A9J7HG72-F1
#
_cell.length_a   1.000
_cell.length_b   1.000
_cell.length_c   1.000
_cell.angle_alpha   90.00
_cell.angle_beta   90.00
_cell.angle_gamma   90.00
#
_symmetry.space_group_name_H-M   'P 1'
#
loop_
_entity.id
_entity.type
_entity.pdbx_description
1 polymer ?
#
loop_
_entity_poly.entity_id
_entity_poly.type
_entity_poly.pdbx_seq_one_letter_code
_entity_poly.pdbx_strand_id
1 'polypeptide(L)'
;MREDIYKDLECDYLAQVEDVLEHSSPKRQQGKQLQAIMTTFERENLTCCVHLGVFEKNPRLLPCLHHLCDDCLTALMRNSITFRCPLCMKKYMVPWKGVEAFNQDPRLMSLRNKLKQAMNRNRTTLRQLLNSALLPWV
;
A
#
# COMPACT_ATOMS: atom_id res chain seq x y z
N MET A 1 -33.55 27.52 36.63
CA MET A 1 -32.44 28.44 36.27
C MET A 1 -31.08 27.98 36.80
N ARG A 2 -30.95 27.51 38.06
CA ARG A 2 -29.65 27.06 38.61
C ARG A 2 -29.32 25.59 38.32
N GLU A 3 -30.34 24.74 38.15
CA GLU A 3 -30.20 23.32 37.80
C GLU A 3 -29.89 23.11 36.31
N ASP A 4 -30.34 24.03 35.46
CA ASP A 4 -30.12 23.98 34.00
C ASP A 4 -28.64 24.21 33.67
N ILE A 5 -28.00 25.16 34.35
CA ILE A 5 -26.57 25.48 34.23
C ILE A 5 -25.68 24.28 34.63
N TYR A 6 -26.09 23.53 35.68
CA TYR A 6 -25.34 22.37 36.14
C TYR A 6 -25.39 21.21 35.13
N LYS A 7 -26.54 21.01 34.48
CA LYS A 7 -26.69 19.99 33.42
C LYS A 7 -25.91 20.34 32.16
N ASP A 8 -25.87 21.62 31.78
CA ASP A 8 -25.12 22.05 30.59
C ASP A 8 -23.59 21.89 30.81
N LEU A 9 -23.09 22.23 32.00
CA LEU A 9 -21.69 21.99 32.38
C LEU A 9 -21.33 20.49 32.43
N GLU A 10 -22.27 19.64 32.84
CA GLU A 10 -22.08 18.19 32.89
C GLU A 10 -22.09 17.57 31.48
N CYS A 11 -22.95 18.07 30.58
CA CYS A 11 -22.96 17.70 29.17
C CYS A 11 -21.68 18.12 28.44
N ASP A 12 -21.19 19.34 28.67
CA ASP A 12 -19.93 19.82 28.07
C ASP A 12 -18.72 19.02 28.58
N TYR A 13 -18.72 18.66 29.87
CA TYR A 13 -17.68 17.81 30.44
C TYR A 13 -17.72 16.38 29.90
N LEU A 14 -18.91 15.77 29.79
CA LEU A 14 -19.07 14.44 29.23
C LEU A 14 -18.70 14.40 27.74
N ALA A 15 -19.10 15.42 26.97
CA ALA A 15 -18.72 15.54 25.56
C ALA A 15 -17.20 15.69 25.37
N GLN A 16 -16.53 16.44 26.26
CA GLN A 16 -15.07 16.52 26.26
C GLN A 16 -14.40 15.18 26.62
N VAL A 17 -14.95 14.43 27.56
CA VAL A 17 -14.42 13.10 27.94
C VAL A 17 -14.63 12.08 26.82
N GLU A 18 -15.80 12.08 26.15
CA GLU A 18 -16.06 11.24 24.99
C GLU A 18 -15.13 11.58 23.82
N ASP A 19 -14.93 12.87 23.52
CA ASP A 19 -14.01 13.33 22.48
C ASP A 19 -12.56 12.91 22.76
N VAL A 20 -12.10 13.06 24.01
CA VAL A 20 -10.79 12.57 24.45
C VAL A 20 -10.71 11.04 24.31
N LEU A 21 -11.72 10.27 24.73
CA LEU A 21 -11.71 8.80 24.59
C LEU A 21 -11.72 8.35 23.12
N GLU A 22 -12.41 9.06 22.23
CA GLU A 22 -12.45 8.78 20.79
C GLU A 22 -11.13 9.11 20.06
N HIS A 23 -10.42 10.16 20.51
CA HIS A 23 -9.17 10.64 19.93
C HIS A 23 -7.90 10.07 20.59
N SER A 24 -7.95 9.62 21.85
CA SER A 24 -6.80 9.14 22.63
C SER A 24 -6.62 7.62 22.62
N SER A 25 -7.56 6.85 22.06
CA SER A 25 -7.48 5.38 22.09
C SER A 25 -6.18 4.88 21.41
N PRO A 26 -5.20 4.31 22.16
CA PRO A 26 -3.88 3.98 21.64
C PRO A 26 -3.92 3.04 20.43
N LYS A 27 -4.96 2.19 20.39
CA LYS A 27 -5.23 1.23 19.32
C LYS A 27 -5.56 1.91 17.98
N ARG A 28 -6.23 3.07 18.01
CA ARG A 28 -6.63 3.81 16.80
C ARG A 28 -5.44 4.56 16.20
N GLN A 29 -4.58 5.16 17.04
CA GLN A 29 -3.36 5.82 16.60
C GLN A 29 -2.32 4.81 16.05
N GLN A 30 -2.18 3.65 16.69
CA GLN A 30 -1.35 2.56 16.18
C GLN A 30 -1.83 2.03 14.82
N GLY A 31 -3.15 1.92 14.62
CA GLY A 31 -3.73 1.54 13.33
C GLY A 31 -3.40 2.52 12.20
N LYS A 32 -3.49 3.83 12.47
CA LYS A 32 -3.12 4.89 11.51
C LYS A 32 -1.63 4.85 11.16
N GLN A 33 -0.76 4.67 12.16
CA GLN A 33 0.68 4.60 11.95
C GLN A 33 1.08 3.37 11.11
N LEU A 34 0.52 2.20 11.40
CA LEU A 34 0.76 0.99 10.61
C LEU A 34 0.30 1.16 9.15
N GLN A 35 -0.86 1.79 8.93
CA GLN A 35 -1.34 2.08 7.58
C GLN A 35 -0.41 3.03 6.81
N ALA A 36 0.12 4.06 7.47
CA ALA A 36 1.08 5.00 6.87
C ALA A 36 2.40 4.30 6.49
N ILE A 37 2.91 3.42 7.36
CA ILE A 37 4.11 2.62 7.06
C ILE A 37 3.86 1.70 5.86
N MET A 38 2.72 0.99 5.84
CA MET A 38 2.39 0.06 4.75
C MET A 38 2.26 0.78 3.40
N THR A 39 1.58 1.92 3.36
CA THR A 39 1.42 2.71 2.13
C THR A 39 2.74 3.29 1.63
N THR A 40 3.59 3.77 2.55
CA THR A 40 4.94 4.25 2.21
C THR A 40 5.80 3.12 1.64
N PHE A 41 5.77 1.95 2.28
CA PHE A 41 6.49 0.78 1.81
C PHE A 41 6.05 0.33 0.41
N GLU A 42 4.72 0.29 0.16
CA GLU A 42 4.18 -0.03 -1.17
C GLU A 42 4.68 0.97 -2.22
N ARG A 43 4.62 2.27 -1.92
CA ARG A 43 5.10 3.32 -2.82
C ARG A 43 6.57 3.14 -3.17
N GLU A 44 7.43 2.85 -2.19
CA GLU A 44 8.88 2.82 -2.39
C GLU A 44 9.38 1.52 -3.01
N ASN A 45 8.71 0.40 -2.76
CA ASN A 45 9.22 -0.93 -3.12
C ASN A 45 8.38 -1.65 -4.18
N LEU A 46 7.11 -1.25 -4.34
CA LEU A 46 6.14 -1.97 -5.18
C LEU A 46 5.58 -1.12 -6.32
N THR A 47 6.17 0.05 -6.59
CA THR A 47 5.84 0.91 -7.73
C THR A 47 6.97 1.00 -8.75
N CYS A 48 6.61 1.19 -10.00
CA CYS A 48 7.58 1.49 -11.05
C CYS A 48 7.85 2.99 -11.08
N CYS A 49 9.12 3.39 -11.05
CA CYS A 49 9.50 4.80 -11.11
C CYS A 49 9.23 5.46 -12.48
N VAL A 50 9.00 4.69 -13.54
CA VAL A 50 8.77 5.22 -14.90
C VAL A 50 7.31 5.61 -15.09
N HIS A 51 6.37 4.72 -14.77
CA HIS A 51 4.93 4.97 -14.93
C HIS A 51 4.23 5.36 -13.61
N LEU A 52 4.99 5.46 -12.50
CA LEU A 52 4.53 5.86 -11.16
C LEU A 52 3.35 5.05 -10.61
N GLY A 53 3.13 3.85 -11.14
CA GLY A 53 2.06 2.95 -10.73
C GLY A 53 2.60 1.72 -10.00
N VAL A 54 1.73 1.07 -9.25
CA VAL A 54 2.01 -0.22 -8.60
C VAL A 54 2.27 -1.27 -9.68
N PHE A 55 3.28 -2.14 -9.53
CA PHE A 55 3.49 -3.22 -10.51
C PHE A 55 2.23 -4.12 -10.59
N GLU A 56 1.81 -4.51 -11.78
CA GLU A 56 0.69 -5.45 -11.94
C GLU A 56 1.16 -6.89 -12.14
N LYS A 57 2.34 -7.04 -12.74
CA LYS A 57 3.04 -8.31 -13.00
C LYS A 57 4.42 -8.27 -12.34
N ASN A 58 5.15 -9.39 -12.39
CA ASN A 58 6.52 -9.44 -11.87
C ASN A 58 7.42 -8.50 -12.69
N PRO A 59 7.99 -7.44 -12.08
CA PRO A 59 8.90 -6.56 -12.80
C PRO A 59 10.25 -7.25 -13.07
N ARG A 60 10.97 -6.72 -14.06
CA ARG A 60 12.32 -7.14 -14.41
C ARG A 60 13.33 -6.57 -13.44
N LEU A 61 14.22 -7.44 -12.97
CA LEU A 61 15.35 -7.11 -12.13
C LEU A 61 16.56 -6.74 -13.01
N LEU A 62 16.95 -5.47 -12.97
CA LEU A 62 18.16 -4.98 -13.64
C LEU A 62 19.42 -5.44 -12.91
N PRO A 63 20.61 -5.39 -13.53
CA PRO A 63 21.87 -5.74 -12.87
C PRO A 63 22.24 -4.82 -11.69
N CYS A 64 21.61 -3.64 -11.58
CA CYS A 64 21.70 -2.78 -10.39
C CYS A 64 20.74 -3.14 -9.26
N LEU A 65 19.99 -4.23 -9.38
CA LEU A 65 18.96 -4.67 -8.44
C LEU A 65 17.72 -3.75 -8.34
N HIS A 66 17.50 -2.90 -9.34
CA HIS A 66 16.27 -2.13 -9.47
C HIS A 66 15.23 -2.84 -10.33
N HIS A 67 13.95 -2.63 -10.01
CA HIS A 67 12.81 -3.26 -10.66
C HIS A 67 12.13 -2.30 -11.65
N LEU A 68 11.81 -2.77 -12.86
CA LEU A 68 11.02 -2.04 -13.86
C LEU A 68 10.01 -2.96 -14.55
N CYS A 69 8.82 -2.45 -14.90
CA CYS A 69 7.85 -3.19 -15.72
C CYS A 69 8.41 -3.53 -17.10
N ASP A 70 7.94 -4.64 -17.68
CA ASP A 70 8.32 -5.06 -19.03
C ASP A 70 8.10 -3.94 -20.06
N ASP A 71 6.95 -3.27 -20.02
CA ASP A 71 6.60 -2.20 -20.97
C ASP A 71 7.51 -0.97 -20.82
N CYS A 72 7.78 -0.57 -19.57
CA CYS A 72 8.66 0.57 -19.29
C CYS A 72 10.11 0.27 -19.64
N LEU A 73 10.58 -0.95 -19.38
CA LEU A 73 11.93 -1.37 -19.75
C LEU A 73 12.06 -1.45 -21.28
N THR A 74 11.04 -1.96 -21.97
CA THR A 74 10.97 -1.99 -23.45
C THR A 74 11.08 -0.59 -24.02
N ALA A 75 10.34 0.38 -23.46
CA ALA A 75 10.40 1.77 -23.89
C ALA A 75 11.79 2.38 -23.71
N LEU A 76 12.48 2.08 -22.59
CA LEU A 76 13.84 2.57 -22.32
C LEU A 76 14.90 1.98 -23.27
N MET A 77 14.69 0.78 -23.77
CA MET A 77 15.60 0.09 -24.69
C MET A 77 15.31 0.38 -26.16
N ARG A 78 14.19 1.05 -26.45
CA ARG A 78 13.75 1.30 -27.81
C ARG A 78 14.78 2.12 -28.59
N ASN A 79 15.12 1.65 -29.78
CA ASN A 79 16.00 2.33 -30.74
C ASN A 79 17.43 2.61 -30.23
N SER A 80 17.92 1.89 -29.22
CA SER A 80 19.26 2.07 -28.69
C SER A 80 19.89 0.74 -28.31
N ILE A 81 21.21 0.61 -28.52
CA ILE A 81 21.99 -0.55 -28.07
C ILE A 81 22.36 -0.47 -26.59
N THR A 82 22.08 0.67 -25.93
CA THR A 82 22.30 0.87 -24.50
C THR A 82 21.15 1.63 -23.84
N PHE A 83 20.94 1.42 -22.54
CA PHE A 83 19.96 2.17 -21.75
C PHE A 83 20.56 2.57 -20.41
N ARG A 84 19.94 3.53 -19.71
CA ARG A 84 20.30 3.91 -18.34
C ARG A 84 19.16 3.55 -17.39
N CYS A 85 19.51 3.02 -16.21
CA CYS A 85 18.54 2.84 -15.15
C CYS A 85 18.04 4.22 -14.66
N PRO A 86 16.73 4.50 -14.64
CA PRO A 86 16.20 5.78 -14.17
C PRO A 86 16.44 6.07 -12.68
N LEU A 87 16.73 5.04 -11.88
CA LEU A 87 16.92 5.15 -10.42
C LEU A 87 18.36 5.47 -10.03
N CYS A 88 19.35 4.88 -10.71
CA CYS A 88 20.76 5.01 -10.33
C CYS A 88 21.67 5.50 -11.47
N MET A 89 21.11 5.81 -12.64
CA MET A 89 21.79 6.33 -13.83
C MET A 89 22.89 5.43 -14.42
N LYS A 90 23.10 4.23 -13.88
CA LYS A 90 24.03 3.23 -14.43
C LYS A 90 23.61 2.84 -15.84
N LYS A 91 24.59 2.80 -16.75
CA LYS A 91 24.42 2.46 -18.17
C LYS A 91 24.64 0.96 -18.39
N TYR A 92 23.78 0.35 -19.19
CA TYR A 92 23.80 -1.06 -19.54
C TYR A 92 23.66 -1.25 -21.04
N MET A 93 24.25 -2.31 -21.57
CA MET A 93 23.96 -2.77 -22.94
C MET A 93 22.60 -3.45 -22.97
N VAL A 94 21.86 -3.25 -24.06
CA VAL A 94 20.60 -3.95 -24.30
C VAL A 94 20.93 -5.41 -24.66
N PRO A 95 20.44 -6.40 -23.91
CA PRO A 95 20.65 -7.81 -24.24
C PRO A 95 19.98 -8.17 -25.56
N TRP A 96 20.51 -9.18 -26.25
CA TRP A 96 19.94 -9.63 -27.54
C TRP A 96 18.50 -10.15 -27.42
N LYS A 97 18.13 -10.75 -26.27
CA LYS A 97 16.73 -11.14 -25.96
C LYS A 97 15.87 -9.96 -25.46
N GLY A 98 16.39 -8.73 -25.51
CA GLY A 98 15.73 -7.55 -24.98
C GLY A 98 15.35 -7.69 -23.50
N VAL A 99 14.10 -7.35 -23.19
CA VAL A 99 13.53 -7.36 -21.83
C VAL A 99 13.47 -8.77 -21.21
N GLU A 100 13.33 -9.81 -22.03
CA GLU A 100 13.22 -11.19 -21.54
C GLU A 100 14.53 -11.72 -20.94
N ALA A 101 15.66 -11.10 -21.26
CA ALA A 101 16.95 -11.45 -20.67
C ALA A 101 17.05 -11.15 -19.16
N PHE A 102 16.17 -10.28 -18.64
CA PHE A 102 16.19 -9.90 -17.23
C PHE A 102 15.31 -10.83 -16.41
N ASN A 103 15.84 -11.27 -15.27
CA ASN A 103 15.11 -12.12 -14.34
C ASN A 103 13.91 -11.39 -13.74
N GLN A 104 12.91 -12.17 -13.35
CA GLN A 104 11.80 -11.72 -12.53
C GLN A 104 11.95 -12.30 -11.12
N ASP A 105 11.64 -11.52 -10.10
CA ASP A 105 11.56 -12.02 -8.72
C ASP A 105 10.08 -12.17 -8.29
N PRO A 106 9.53 -13.40 -8.26
CA PRO A 106 8.13 -13.62 -7.88
C PRO A 106 7.85 -13.28 -6.40
N ARG A 107 8.89 -13.15 -5.56
CA ARG A 107 8.73 -12.79 -4.14
C ARG A 107 8.15 -11.38 -3.98
N LEU A 108 8.44 -10.46 -4.90
CA LEU A 108 7.92 -9.10 -4.87
C LEU A 108 6.39 -9.06 -5.01
N MET A 109 5.85 -9.88 -5.91
CA MET A 109 4.40 -10.02 -6.09
C MET A 109 3.74 -10.72 -4.90
N SER A 110 4.40 -11.76 -4.36
CA SER A 110 3.93 -12.42 -3.13
C SER A 110 3.84 -11.43 -1.97
N LEU A 111 4.85 -10.56 -1.80
CA LEU A 111 4.87 -9.51 -0.80
C LEU A 111 3.72 -8.52 -0.99
N ARG A 112 3.50 -8.03 -2.22
CA ARG A 112 2.34 -7.18 -2.54
C ARG A 112 1.03 -7.84 -2.12
N ASN A 113 0.84 -9.10 -2.50
CA ASN A 113 -0.41 -9.80 -2.22
C ASN A 113 -0.64 -9.94 -0.71
N LYS A 114 0.41 -10.24 0.06
CA LYS A 114 0.34 -10.28 1.53
C LYS A 114 0.00 -8.91 2.13
N LEU A 115 0.58 -7.83 1.62
CA LEU A 115 0.25 -6.47 2.08
C LEU A 115 -1.20 -6.11 1.78
N LYS A 116 -1.67 -6.37 0.56
CA LYS A 116 -3.09 -6.18 0.18
C LYS A 116 -4.04 -6.97 1.08
N GLN A 117 -3.70 -8.23 1.37
CA GLN A 117 -4.50 -9.06 2.30
C GLN A 117 -4.49 -8.49 3.71
N ALA A 118 -3.34 -8.07 4.24
CA ALA A 118 -3.22 -7.49 5.57
C ALA A 118 -4.09 -6.22 5.72
N MET A 119 -4.14 -5.37 4.69
CA MET A 119 -5.02 -4.19 4.67
C MET A 119 -6.51 -4.55 4.61
N ASN A 120 -6.86 -5.66 3.95
CA ASN A 120 -8.24 -6.05 3.74
C ASN A 120 -8.83 -6.93 4.86
N ARG A 121 -8.01 -7.40 5.82
CA ARG A 121 -8.43 -8.31 6.90
C ARG A 121 -9.59 -7.76 7.73
N ASN A 122 -9.66 -6.45 7.97
CA ASN A 122 -10.78 -5.83 8.71
C ASN A 122 -12.10 -5.81 7.90
N ARG A 123 -12.04 -5.78 6.57
CA ARG A 123 -13.23 -5.83 5.71
C ARG A 123 -13.79 -7.24 5.57
N THR A 124 -12.93 -8.27 5.57
CA THR A 124 -13.36 -9.67 5.42
C THR A 124 -14.04 -10.20 6.67
N THR A 125 -13.54 -9.91 7.87
CA THR A 125 -14.23 -10.28 9.12
C THR A 125 -15.57 -9.56 9.25
N LEU A 126 -15.64 -8.26 8.95
CA LEU A 126 -16.93 -7.54 8.93
C LEU A 126 -17.90 -8.11 7.90
N ARG A 127 -17.46 -8.41 6.67
CA ARG A 127 -18.32 -9.07 5.66
C ARG A 127 -18.73 -10.48 6.06
N GLN A 128 -17.85 -11.27 6.66
CA GLN A 128 -18.16 -12.61 7.14
C GLN A 128 -19.17 -12.56 8.29
N LEU A 129 -18.99 -11.64 9.24
CA LEU A 129 -19.91 -11.41 10.35
C LEU A 129 -21.27 -10.88 9.87
N LEU A 130 -21.27 -9.94 8.92
CA LEU A 130 -22.50 -9.44 8.29
C LEU A 130 -23.21 -10.56 7.50
N ASN A 131 -22.49 -11.37 6.72
CA ASN A 131 -23.07 -12.47 5.97
C ASN A 131 -23.62 -13.58 6.88
N SER A 132 -22.98 -13.86 8.02
CA SER A 132 -23.53 -14.80 9.02
C SER A 132 -24.72 -14.23 9.80
N ALA A 133 -24.79 -12.91 9.98
CA ALA A 133 -25.91 -12.24 10.65
C ALA A 133 -27.12 -12.01 9.73
N LEU A 134 -26.91 -12.00 8.40
CA LEU A 134 -27.95 -11.78 7.38
C LEU A 134 -28.54 -13.08 6.79
N LEU A 135 -28.05 -14.26 7.20
CA LEU A 135 -28.63 -15.57 6.89
C LEU A 135 -29.26 -16.31 8.10
N PRO A 136 -30.12 -15.72 8.96
CA PRO A 136 -30.79 -16.53 9.99
C PRO A 136 -32.07 -17.25 9.54
N TRP A 137 -32.60 -17.07 8.32
CA TRP A 137 -33.85 -17.74 7.91
C TRP A 137 -33.90 -18.07 6.41
N VAL A 138 -33.36 -19.24 6.04
CA VAL A 138 -33.91 -20.13 5.00
C VAL A 138 -33.92 -21.53 5.58
#